data_AF-A0A395LMB7-F1
#
_entry.id   AF-A0A395LMB7-F1
#
_cell.length_a   1.000
_cell.length_b   1.000
_cell.length_c   1.000
_cell.angle_alpha   90.00
_cell.angle_beta   90.00
_cell.angle_gamma   90.00
#
_symmetry.space_group_name_H-M   'P 1'
#
loop_
_entity.id
_entity.type
_entity.pdbx_description
1 polymer ?
#
loop_
_entity_poly.entity_id
_entity_poly.type
_entity_poly.pdbx_seq_one_letter_code
_entity_poly.pdbx_strand_id
1 'polypeptide(L)'
;MSVYQRARRHALKMLLGVALGVVFIIAVDAWIGHSSIAFAVVIFGLFMANIGILGFNCPNCRKNLFFRGPLMLPWPNKTCSRCGTDLTKVPAKAP
;
A
#
# COMPACT_ATOMS: atom_id res chain seq x y z
N MET A 1 13.09 -11.71 -5.95
CA MET A 1 11.68 -11.49 -5.53
C MET A 1 10.89 -10.99 -6.72
N SER A 2 9.66 -11.48 -6.91
CA SER A 2 8.80 -10.99 -7.98
C SER A 2 8.22 -9.62 -7.67
N VAL A 3 7.81 -8.87 -8.71
CA VAL A 3 7.13 -7.56 -8.57
C VAL A 3 5.93 -7.69 -7.64
N TYR A 4 5.14 -8.76 -7.83
CA TYR A 4 3.97 -9.06 -7.01
C TYR A 4 4.32 -9.27 -5.54
N GLN A 5 5.38 -10.03 -5.22
CA GLN A 5 5.79 -10.25 -3.84
C GLN A 5 6.22 -8.96 -3.14
N ARG A 6 6.94 -8.08 -3.85
CA ARG A 6 7.34 -6.77 -3.32
C ARG A 6 6.13 -5.88 -3.05
N ALA A 7 5.19 -5.81 -4.00
CA ALA A 7 3.93 -5.08 -3.85
C ALA A 7 3.06 -5.64 -2.72
N ARG A 8 2.95 -6.97 -2.60
CA ARG A 8 2.22 -7.64 -1.51
C ARG A 8 2.83 -7.33 -0.15
N ARG A 9 4.15 -7.33 -0.02
CA ARG A 9 4.83 -6.96 1.23
C ARG A 9 4.54 -5.51 1.62
N HIS A 10 4.50 -4.61 0.64
CA HIS A 10 4.10 -3.22 0.89
C HIS A 10 2.64 -3.13 1.36
N ALA A 11 1.71 -3.79 0.68
CA ALA A 11 0.30 -3.85 1.10
C ALA A 11 0.13 -4.37 2.53
N LEU A 12 0.86 -5.43 2.90
CA LEU A 12 0.86 -5.97 4.27
C LEU A 12 1.42 -4.97 5.29
N LYS A 13 2.51 -4.26 4.96
CA LYS A 13 3.05 -3.20 5.82
C LYS A 13 2.04 -2.07 6.01
N MET A 14 1.33 -1.69 4.96
CA MET A 14 0.28 -0.67 5.04
C MET A 14 -0.88 -1.12 5.91
N LEU A 15 -1.37 -2.36 5.74
CA LEU A 15 -2.41 -2.93 6.62
C LEU A 15 -1.97 -2.95 8.08
N LEU A 16 -0.73 -3.35 8.34
CA LEU A 16 -0.16 -3.36 9.69
C LEU A 16 -0.04 -1.93 10.25
N GLY A 17 0.38 -0.96 9.43
CA GLY A 17 0.41 0.45 9.80
C GLY A 17 -0.98 0.99 10.16
N VAL A 18 -2.02 0.61 9.42
CA VAL A 18 -3.41 0.97 9.75
C VAL A 18 -3.83 0.35 11.08
N ALA A 19 -3.56 -0.94 11.30
CA ALA A 19 -3.89 -1.61 12.55
C ALA A 19 -3.20 -0.94 13.76
N LEU A 20 -1.90 -0.63 13.63
CA LEU A 20 -1.16 0.10 14.66
C LEU A 20 -1.70 1.52 14.88
N GLY A 21 -2.06 2.23 13.81
CA GLY A 21 -2.67 3.55 13.90
C GLY A 21 -4.00 3.53 14.66
N VAL A 22 -4.84 2.53 14.40
CA VAL A 22 -6.12 2.34 15.12
C VAL A 22 -5.87 2.06 16.61
N VAL A 23 -4.96 1.13 16.93
CA VAL A 23 -4.60 0.83 18.33
C VAL A 23 -4.06 2.06 19.05
N PHE A 24 -3.21 2.84 18.38
CA PHE A 24 -2.67 4.09 18.92
C PHE A 24 -3.77 5.11 19.22
N ILE A 25 -4.71 5.31 18.28
CA ILE A 25 -5.84 6.22 18.48
C ILE A 25 -6.68 5.77 19.68
N ILE A 26 -7.05 4.49 19.76
CA ILE A 26 -7.83 3.95 20.88
C ILE A 26 -7.11 4.17 22.22
N ALA A 27 -5.80 3.93 22.26
CA ALA A 27 -5.00 4.13 23.46
C ALA A 27 -4.96 5.60 23.87
N VAL A 28 -4.74 6.53 22.94
CA VAL A 28 -4.71 7.98 23.24
C VAL A 28 -6.09 8.46 23.68
N ASP A 29 -7.14 8.03 22.98
CA ASP A 29 -8.52 8.42 23.25
C ASP A 29 -8.95 8.01 24.67
N ALA A 30 -8.57 6.81 25.10
CA ALA A 30 -8.87 6.30 26.43
C ALA A 30 -8.15 7.04 27.57
N TRP A 31 -7.01 7.69 27.31
CA TRP A 31 -6.19 8.33 28.34
C TRP A 31 -6.35 9.86 28.38
N ILE A 32 -6.49 10.50 27.23
CA ILE A 32 -6.44 11.97 27.07
C ILE A 32 -7.78 12.52 26.54
N GLY A 33 -8.71 11.66 26.10
CA GLY A 33 -9.95 12.05 25.42
C GLY A 33 -9.75 12.34 23.93
N HIS A 34 -10.84 12.67 23.23
CA HIS A 34 -10.87 12.90 21.77
C HIS A 34 -9.81 13.91 21.30
N SER A 35 -8.68 13.41 20.82
CA SER A 35 -7.53 14.20 20.40
C SER A 35 -7.38 14.19 18.88
N SER A 36 -7.84 15.26 18.22
CA SER A 36 -7.69 15.46 16.77
C SER A 36 -6.23 15.43 16.29
N ILE A 37 -5.29 15.75 17.17
CA ILE A 37 -3.84 15.73 16.88
C ILE A 37 -3.34 14.29 16.67
N ALA A 38 -3.79 13.33 17.48
CA ALA A 38 -3.40 11.93 17.34
C ALA A 38 -3.89 11.33 16.02
N PHE A 39 -5.13 11.67 15.63
CA PHE A 39 -5.67 11.34 14.32
C PHE A 39 -4.82 11.94 13.18
N ALA A 40 -4.47 13.23 13.27
CA ALA A 40 -3.66 13.89 12.26
C ALA A 40 -2.31 13.16 12.09
N VAL A 41 -1.60 12.86 13.18
CA VAL A 41 -0.31 12.15 13.15
C VAL A 41 -0.43 10.81 12.44
N VAL A 42 -1.46 10.01 12.74
CA VAL A 42 -1.69 8.70 12.10
C VAL A 42 -1.98 8.87 10.61
N ILE A 43 -2.84 9.81 10.23
CA ILE A 43 -3.19 10.05 8.83
C ILE A 43 -1.95 10.48 8.04
N PHE A 44 -1.19 11.46 8.53
CA PHE A 44 0.02 11.93 7.86
C PHE A 44 1.08 10.83 7.75
N GLY A 45 1.27 10.05 8.81
CA GLY A 45 2.19 8.91 8.81
C GLY A 45 1.81 7.85 7.78
N LEU A 46 0.52 7.46 7.72
CA LEU A 46 0.00 6.53 6.73
C LEU A 46 0.12 7.08 5.31
N PHE A 47 -0.16 8.36 5.11
CA PHE A 47 -0.08 8.98 3.79
C PHE A 47 1.35 8.94 3.25
N MET A 48 2.33 9.35 4.07
CA MET A 48 3.75 9.28 3.72
C MET A 48 4.22 7.85 3.45
N ALA A 49 3.80 6.88 4.28
CA ALA A 49 4.11 5.48 4.07
C ALA A 49 3.53 4.93 2.76
N ASN A 50 2.37 5.45 2.31
CA ASN A 50 1.67 5.01 1.11
C ASN A 50 2.22 5.60 -0.20
N ILE A 51 3.05 6.65 -0.18
CA ILE A 51 3.59 7.29 -1.40
C ILE A 51 4.28 6.27 -2.32
N GLY A 52 4.94 5.26 -1.73
CA GLY A 52 5.62 4.19 -2.45
C GLY A 52 4.71 3.35 -3.36
N ILE A 53 3.38 3.43 -3.23
CA ILE A 53 2.43 2.66 -4.03
C ILE A 53 2.51 2.98 -5.53
N LEU A 54 2.90 4.21 -5.88
CA LEU A 54 3.07 4.68 -7.26
C LEU A 54 4.25 4.02 -7.98
N GLY A 55 5.22 3.50 -7.22
CA GLY A 55 6.42 2.84 -7.76
C GLY A 55 6.20 1.40 -8.22
N PHE A 56 5.08 0.76 -7.86
CA PHE A 56 4.81 -0.62 -8.22
C PHE A 56 4.17 -0.71 -9.61
N ASN A 57 5.02 -0.71 -10.63
CA ASN A 57 4.63 -0.77 -12.03
C ASN A 57 4.99 -2.10 -12.70
N CYS A 58 4.17 -2.51 -13.67
CA CYS A 58 4.48 -3.65 -14.51
C CYS A 58 5.74 -3.37 -15.34
N PRO A 59 6.75 -4.28 -15.36
CA PRO A 59 8.00 -4.04 -16.08
C PRO A 59 7.84 -4.04 -17.61
N ASN A 60 6.73 -4.59 -18.13
CA ASN A 60 6.47 -4.66 -19.57
C ASN A 60 5.71 -3.42 -20.08
N CYS A 61 4.57 -3.07 -19.45
CA CYS A 61 3.69 -2.01 -19.93
C CYS A 61 3.60 -0.78 -19.00
N ARG A 62 4.40 -0.72 -17.93
CA ARG A 62 4.44 0.34 -16.90
C ARG A 62 3.11 0.66 -16.20
N LYS A 63 2.10 -0.19 -16.32
CA LYS A 63 0.82 -0.01 -15.60
C LYS A 63 1.00 -0.34 -14.11
N ASN A 64 0.43 0.48 -13.23
CA ASN A 64 0.51 0.27 -11.80
C ASN A 64 -0.30 -0.97 -11.36
N LEU A 65 0.26 -1.76 -10.45
CA LEU A 65 -0.32 -3.03 -9.97
C LEU A 65 -1.56 -2.85 -9.09
N PHE A 66 -1.72 -1.69 -8.44
CA PHE A 66 -2.81 -1.39 -7.51
C PHE A 66 -4.00 -0.71 -8.19
N PHE A 67 -3.80 -0.18 -9.40
CA PHE A 67 -4.85 0.52 -10.15
C PHE A 67 -5.59 -0.41 -11.10
N ARG A 68 -6.92 -0.50 -10.90
CA ARG A 68 -7.85 -1.17 -11.81
C ARG A 68 -8.76 -0.13 -12.44
N GLY A 69 -8.21 0.60 -13.41
CA GLY A 69 -8.90 1.76 -14.00
C GLY A 69 -8.91 2.94 -13.02
N PRO A 70 -10.05 3.62 -12.81
CA PRO A 70 -10.15 4.71 -11.83
C PRO A 70 -10.12 4.21 -10.39
N LEU A 71 -10.33 2.91 -10.16
CA LEU A 71 -10.38 2.32 -8.82
C LEU A 71 -8.98 1.89 -8.36
N MET A 72 -8.55 2.41 -7.21
CA MET A 72 -7.36 1.96 -6.49
C MET A 72 -7.76 0.89 -5.49
N LEU A 73 -7.22 -0.32 -5.64
CA LEU A 73 -7.46 -1.39 -4.66
C LEU A 73 -6.27 -1.56 -3.73
N PRO A 74 -6.51 -1.89 -2.44
CA PRO A 74 -5.46 -2.11 -1.46
C PRO A 74 -4.63 -3.37 -1.72
N TRP A 75 -5.06 -4.23 -2.66
CA TRP A 75 -4.37 -5.48 -2.98
C TRP A 75 -3.83 -5.49 -4.42
N PRO A 76 -2.54 -5.84 -4.61
CA PRO A 76 -1.92 -5.83 -5.93
C PRO A 76 -2.48 -6.94 -6.83
N ASN A 77 -2.50 -6.68 -8.15
CA ASN A 77 -2.95 -7.66 -9.11
C ASN A 77 -1.87 -8.73 -9.40
N LYS A 78 -2.27 -10.00 -9.52
CA LYS A 78 -1.37 -11.11 -9.89
C LYS A 78 -1.02 -11.08 -11.37
N THR A 79 -1.97 -10.66 -12.20
CA THR A 79 -1.82 -10.56 -13.66
C THR A 79 -2.02 -9.11 -14.08
N CYS A 80 -1.20 -8.61 -14.99
CA CYS A 80 -1.36 -7.24 -15.48
C CYS A 80 -2.65 -7.10 -16.31
N SER A 81 -3.51 -6.15 -15.96
CA SER A 81 -4.78 -5.90 -16.66
C SER A 81 -4.65 -5.20 -18.02
N ARG A 82 -3.42 -4.88 -18.48
CA ARG A 82 -3.17 -4.28 -19.79
C ARG A 82 -2.44 -5.22 -20.74
N CYS A 83 -1.35 -5.84 -20.29
CA CYS A 83 -0.52 -6.71 -21.13
C CYS A 83 -0.68 -8.21 -20.83
N GLY A 84 -1.51 -8.60 -19.86
CA GLY A 84 -1.72 -10.01 -19.51
C GLY A 84 -0.53 -10.71 -18.85
N THR A 85 0.57 -9.99 -18.59
CA THR A 85 1.78 -10.58 -17.99
C THR A 85 1.52 -11.07 -16.56
N ASP A 86 1.97 -12.29 -16.25
CA ASP A 86 1.94 -12.86 -14.91
C ASP A 86 3.02 -12.23 -14.02
N LEU A 87 2.61 -11.36 -13.10
CA LEU A 87 3.49 -10.58 -12.23
C LEU A 87 4.05 -11.39 -11.07
N THR A 88 3.59 -12.63 -10.88
CA THR A 88 4.10 -13.54 -9.85
C THR A 88 5.42 -14.19 -10.26
N LYS A 89 5.65 -14.34 -11.57
CA LYS A 89 6.83 -14.98 -12.16
C LYS A 89 7.90 -13.98 -12.59
N VAL A 90 7.53 -12.71 -12.82
CA VAL A 90 8.47 -11.70 -13.32
C VAL A 90 9.24 -11.04 -12.17
N PRO A 91 10.59 -10.97 -12.24
CA PRO A 91 11.40 -10.30 -11.23
C PRO A 91 11.09 -8.81 -11.18
N ALA A 92 11.11 -8.23 -9.98
CA ALA A 92 11.03 -6.78 -9.83
C ALA A 92 12.27 -6.16 -10.49
N LYS A 93 12.09 -5.48 -11.64
CA LYS A 93 13.16 -4.70 -12.24
C LYS A 93 13.59 -3.65 -11.20
N ALA A 94 14.88 -3.64 -10.86
CA ALA A 94 15.45 -2.61 -10.00
C ALA A 94 15.22 -1.23 -10.66
N PRO A 95 14.99 -0.17 -9.86
CA PRO A 95 14.81 1.18 -10.39
C PRO A 95 15.97 1.60 -11.31
#